data_AF-A0A9E5R7H7-F1
#
_entry.id   AF-A0A9E5R7H7-F1
#
_cell.length_a   1.000
_cell.length_b   1.000
_cell.length_c   1.000
_cell.angle_alpha   90.00
_cell.angle_beta   90.00
_cell.angle_gamma   90.00
#
_symmetry.space_group_name_H-M   'P 1'
#
loop_
_entity.id
_entity.type
_entity.pdbx_description
1 polymer ?
#
loop_
_entity_poly.entity_id
_entity_poly.type
_entity_poly.pdbx_seq_one_letter_code
_entity_poly.pdbx_strand_id
1 'polypeptide(L)'
;MIVCIGDVLTPDELRSITTKIETAKFVDGKTTAGWHASLVKQNTQLPKSAPELDEIRKLIGAALQRNRLFQTAVRPKLIHPMLISRYETGMAYGVHTDDALMNAQQQLMRSDVSFTLFLNSPEAYQGGELVIDSTQGEQPYKLEAGAMIVYPSSTLHWVETVTSGVRLAAVSWVQSLIRDPQEREILFDLDTVRQTMFKQQGKTREFDLLSKTHANLLRKWVEF
;
A
#
# COMPACT_ATOMS: atom_id res chain seq x y z
N MET A 1 -3.62 12.43 2.69
CA MET A 1 -2.76 12.07 1.55
C MET A 1 -3.06 10.70 0.93
N ILE A 2 -3.33 10.67 -0.38
CA ILE A 2 -3.33 9.48 -1.26
C ILE A 2 -2.15 9.67 -2.23
N VAL A 3 -1.28 8.67 -2.41
CA VAL A 3 -0.08 8.80 -3.27
C VAL A 3 0.06 7.58 -4.17
N CYS A 4 0.28 7.82 -5.46
CA CYS A 4 0.74 6.80 -6.40
C CYS A 4 2.27 6.82 -6.47
N ILE A 5 2.88 5.65 -6.34
CA ILE A 5 4.33 5.44 -6.32
C ILE A 5 4.66 4.50 -7.49
N GLY A 6 5.29 5.05 -8.52
CA GLY A 6 5.82 4.25 -9.64
C GLY A 6 7.06 3.46 -9.25
N ASP A 7 7.38 2.44 -10.04
CA ASP A 7 8.66 1.71 -10.00
C ASP A 7 9.07 1.21 -8.61
N VAL A 8 8.10 0.70 -7.81
CA VAL A 8 8.41 0.12 -6.49
C VAL A 8 9.20 -1.18 -6.66
N LEU A 9 8.70 -2.06 -7.53
CA LEU A 9 9.39 -3.28 -7.93
C LEU A 9 10.20 -3.02 -9.19
N THR A 10 11.41 -3.57 -9.23
CA THR A 10 12.17 -3.66 -10.48
C THR A 10 11.52 -4.70 -11.40
N PRO A 11 11.77 -4.65 -12.73
CA PRO A 11 11.27 -5.67 -13.64
C PRO A 11 11.67 -7.10 -13.25
N ASP A 12 12.86 -7.29 -12.67
CA ASP A 12 13.38 -8.61 -12.29
C ASP A 12 12.67 -9.16 -11.05
N GLU A 13 12.42 -8.30 -10.06
CA GLU A 13 11.65 -8.67 -8.86
C GLU A 13 10.20 -8.97 -9.20
N LEU A 14 9.59 -8.15 -10.07
CA LEU A 14 8.24 -8.38 -10.55
C LEU A 14 8.14 -9.75 -11.24
N ARG A 15 9.06 -10.07 -12.16
CA ARG A 15 9.11 -11.38 -12.83
C ARG A 15 9.29 -12.53 -11.83
N SER A 16 10.19 -12.38 -10.86
CA SER A 16 10.40 -13.41 -9.81
C SER A 16 9.12 -13.66 -9.00
N ILE A 17 8.40 -12.60 -8.64
CA ILE A 17 7.13 -12.69 -7.91
C ILE A 17 6.05 -13.36 -8.79
N THR A 18 5.87 -12.91 -10.03
CA THR A 18 4.83 -13.45 -10.91
C THR A 18 5.05 -14.92 -11.25
N THR A 19 6.29 -15.35 -11.53
CA THR A 19 6.62 -16.77 -11.75
C THR A 19 6.28 -17.65 -10.55
N LYS A 20 6.48 -17.16 -9.33
CA LYS A 20 6.09 -17.89 -8.11
C LYS A 20 4.56 -17.99 -7.96
N ILE A 21 3.85 -16.93 -8.37
CA ILE A 21 2.39 -16.87 -8.29
C ILE A 21 1.73 -17.80 -9.32
N GLU A 22 2.30 -17.97 -10.51
CA GLU A 22 1.75 -18.77 -11.62
C GLU A 22 1.41 -20.21 -11.21
N THR A 23 2.25 -20.85 -10.41
CA THR A 23 2.05 -22.24 -9.98
C THR A 23 1.38 -22.37 -8.60
N ALA A 24 1.11 -21.25 -7.94
CA ALA A 24 0.63 -21.25 -6.56
C ALA A 24 -0.87 -21.55 -6.48
N LYS A 25 -1.26 -22.25 -5.41
CA LYS A 25 -2.67 -22.57 -5.14
C LYS A 25 -3.32 -21.46 -4.34
N PHE A 26 -4.29 -20.78 -4.96
CA PHE A 26 -5.11 -19.76 -4.32
C PHE A 26 -6.32 -20.41 -3.62
N VAL A 27 -6.75 -19.82 -2.52
CA VAL A 27 -7.93 -20.22 -1.72
C VAL A 27 -8.90 -19.05 -1.57
N ASP A 28 -10.13 -19.31 -1.12
CA ASP A 28 -11.14 -18.26 -0.91
C ASP A 28 -10.62 -17.17 0.07
N GLY A 29 -10.63 -15.92 -0.39
CA GLY A 29 -10.12 -14.77 0.35
C GLY A 29 -11.06 -14.23 1.44
N LYS A 30 -12.30 -14.71 1.54
CA LYS A 30 -13.24 -14.32 2.62
C LYS A 30 -12.68 -14.52 4.02
N THR A 31 -11.81 -15.52 4.19
CA THR A 31 -11.14 -15.85 5.46
C THR A 31 -10.20 -14.76 5.99
N THR A 32 -9.92 -13.73 5.20
CA THR A 32 -9.00 -12.63 5.54
C THR A 32 -9.66 -11.26 5.61
N ALA A 33 -10.98 -11.19 5.50
CA ALA A 33 -11.74 -9.95 5.64
C ALA A 33 -12.36 -9.85 7.03
N GLY A 34 -12.58 -8.61 7.50
CA GLY A 34 -13.40 -8.34 8.68
C GLY A 34 -14.82 -8.87 8.52
N TRP A 35 -15.54 -9.05 9.62
CA TRP A 35 -16.83 -9.76 9.66
C TRP A 35 -17.85 -9.22 8.64
N HIS A 36 -17.96 -7.90 8.50
CA HIS A 36 -18.88 -7.24 7.57
C HIS A 36 -18.34 -7.22 6.13
N ALA A 37 -17.04 -6.97 5.96
CA ALA A 37 -16.42 -6.89 4.63
C ALA A 37 -16.35 -8.28 3.94
N SER A 38 -16.30 -9.36 4.71
CA SER A 38 -16.33 -10.74 4.18
C SER A 38 -17.61 -11.06 3.37
N LEU A 39 -18.71 -10.35 3.64
CA LEU A 39 -20.00 -10.53 2.94
C LEU A 39 -19.95 -10.02 1.49
N VAL A 40 -19.10 -9.04 1.22
CA VAL A 40 -18.97 -8.38 -0.09
C VAL A 40 -17.66 -8.74 -0.79
N LYS A 41 -16.88 -9.67 -0.23
CA LYS A 41 -15.61 -10.11 -0.80
C LYS A 41 -15.77 -11.37 -1.63
N GLN A 42 -15.42 -11.27 -2.91
CA GLN A 42 -15.36 -12.38 -3.84
C GLN A 42 -14.01 -12.34 -4.56
N ASN A 43 -12.99 -12.92 -3.94
CA ASN A 43 -11.67 -13.06 -4.54
C ASN A 43 -10.98 -14.33 -4.03
N THR A 44 -9.78 -14.59 -4.54
CA THR A 44 -8.93 -15.64 -4.00
C THR A 44 -7.59 -15.07 -3.54
N GLN A 45 -6.92 -15.76 -2.62
CA GLN A 45 -5.65 -15.32 -2.06
C GLN A 45 -4.68 -16.49 -1.87
N LEU A 46 -3.38 -16.19 -1.84
CA LEU A 46 -2.40 -17.15 -1.37
C LEU A 46 -2.66 -17.48 0.11
N PRO A 47 -2.79 -18.77 0.48
CA PRO A 47 -2.97 -19.15 1.87
C PRO A 47 -1.72 -18.80 2.69
N LYS A 48 -1.90 -18.57 4.00
CA LYS A 48 -0.78 -18.23 4.91
C LYS A 48 0.32 -19.30 4.94
N SER A 49 -0.02 -20.54 4.59
CA SER A 49 0.90 -21.69 4.52
C SER A 49 1.53 -21.90 3.14
N ALA A 50 1.29 -21.01 2.16
CA ALA A 50 1.88 -21.14 0.83
C ALA A 50 3.41 -21.01 0.91
N PRO A 51 4.18 -21.98 0.38
CA PRO A 51 5.65 -21.98 0.48
C PRO A 51 6.30 -20.79 -0.22
N GLU A 52 5.64 -20.21 -1.23
CA GLU A 52 6.14 -19.07 -2.00
C GLU A 52 5.97 -17.73 -1.28
N LEU A 53 5.04 -17.66 -0.32
CA LEU A 53 4.56 -16.40 0.25
C LEU A 53 5.64 -15.66 1.03
N ASP A 54 6.50 -16.38 1.74
CA ASP A 54 7.58 -15.78 2.54
C ASP A 54 8.63 -15.12 1.65
N GLU A 55 8.96 -15.73 0.52
CA GLU A 55 9.92 -15.15 -0.43
C GLU A 55 9.33 -13.93 -1.15
N ILE A 56 8.06 -14.01 -1.57
CA ILE A 56 7.35 -12.87 -2.16
C ILE A 56 7.31 -11.69 -1.18
N ARG A 57 6.97 -11.94 0.09
CA ARG A 57 6.95 -10.91 1.14
C ARG A 57 8.34 -10.31 1.40
N LYS A 58 9.40 -11.11 1.37
CA LYS A 58 10.78 -10.61 1.51
C LYS A 58 11.16 -9.69 0.36
N LEU A 59 10.84 -10.06 -0.89
CA LEU A 59 11.10 -9.22 -2.06
C LEU A 59 10.36 -7.88 -1.98
N ILE A 60 9.05 -7.92 -1.73
CA ILE A 60 8.25 -6.69 -1.60
C ILE A 60 8.72 -5.86 -0.39
N GLY A 61 8.98 -6.50 0.75
CA GLY A 61 9.48 -5.82 1.94
C GLY A 61 10.80 -5.08 1.71
N ALA A 62 11.76 -5.72 1.04
CA ALA A 62 13.02 -5.10 0.66
C ALA A 62 12.81 -3.92 -0.31
N ALA A 63 11.85 -4.05 -1.24
CA ALA A 63 11.47 -2.98 -2.16
C ALA A 63 10.88 -1.76 -1.44
N LEU A 64 9.96 -1.97 -0.49
CA LEU A 64 9.41 -0.90 0.32
C LEU A 64 10.46 -0.25 1.21
N GLN A 65 11.40 -1.03 1.76
CA GLN A 65 12.47 -0.50 2.62
C GLN A 65 13.40 0.47 1.87
N ARG A 66 13.77 0.14 0.62
CA ARG A 66 14.65 1.01 -0.19
C ARG A 66 13.90 2.14 -0.91
N ASN A 67 12.58 2.05 -1.08
CA ASN A 67 11.81 3.06 -1.79
C ASN A 67 11.65 4.32 -0.92
N ARG A 68 12.41 5.37 -1.25
CA ARG A 68 12.44 6.62 -0.50
C ARG A 68 11.08 7.32 -0.40
N LEU A 69 10.30 7.32 -1.49
CA LEU A 69 8.99 7.96 -1.51
C LEU A 69 8.04 7.28 -0.54
N PHE A 70 7.99 5.95 -0.53
CA PHE A 70 7.23 5.17 0.45
C PHE A 70 7.67 5.48 1.88
N GLN A 71 8.98 5.47 2.16
CA GLN A 71 9.49 5.76 3.50
C GLN A 71 9.11 7.15 4.01
N THR A 72 9.19 8.18 3.15
CA THR A 72 8.84 9.56 3.54
C THR A 72 7.33 9.77 3.65
N ALA A 73 6.53 9.20 2.73
CA ALA A 73 5.09 9.39 2.68
C ALA A 73 4.35 8.59 3.77
N VAL A 74 4.79 7.36 4.04
CA VAL A 74 4.11 6.42 4.94
C VAL A 74 4.73 6.41 6.34
N ARG A 75 6.05 6.57 6.46
CA ARG A 75 6.81 6.49 7.73
C ARG A 75 6.50 5.21 8.52
N PRO A 76 6.74 4.03 7.93
CA PRO A 76 6.31 2.75 8.49
C PRO A 76 6.96 2.48 9.86
N LYS A 77 6.13 2.14 10.85
CA LYS A 77 6.56 1.55 12.13
C LYS A 77 6.46 0.03 12.08
N LEU A 78 5.32 -0.46 11.61
CA LEU A 78 5.02 -1.88 11.48
C LEU A 78 4.16 -2.09 10.23
N ILE A 79 4.53 -3.09 9.42
CA ILE A 79 3.79 -3.46 8.22
C ILE A 79 3.11 -4.80 8.49
N HIS A 80 1.79 -4.86 8.31
CA HIS A 80 1.04 -6.10 8.42
C HIS A 80 1.57 -7.12 7.38
N PRO A 81 1.56 -8.43 7.67
CA PRO A 81 1.92 -9.44 6.68
C PRO A 81 1.08 -9.27 5.40
N MET A 82 1.75 -9.06 4.27
CA MET A 82 1.11 -8.75 2.99
C MET A 82 0.25 -9.92 2.51
N LEU A 83 -0.88 -9.60 1.91
CA LEU A 83 -1.78 -10.54 1.26
C LEU A 83 -1.55 -10.48 -0.25
N ILE A 84 -1.47 -11.64 -0.91
CA ILE A 84 -1.43 -11.72 -2.38
C ILE A 84 -2.82 -12.13 -2.84
N SER A 85 -3.49 -11.24 -3.54
CA SER A 85 -4.87 -11.37 -3.98
C SER A 85 -4.96 -11.58 -5.49
N ARG A 86 -5.93 -12.39 -5.90
CA ARG A 86 -6.27 -12.69 -7.28
C ARG A 86 -7.77 -12.53 -7.49
N TYR A 87 -8.12 -11.75 -8.51
CA TYR A 87 -9.49 -11.55 -8.96
C TYR A 87 -9.59 -12.04 -10.41
N GLU A 88 -10.48 -12.99 -10.65
CA GLU A 88 -10.80 -13.54 -11.97
C GLU A 88 -12.14 -12.96 -12.47
N THR A 89 -12.55 -13.27 -13.69
CA THR A 89 -13.83 -12.80 -14.23
C THR A 89 -15.01 -13.06 -13.26
N GLY A 90 -15.77 -12.01 -12.98
CA GLY A 90 -16.90 -12.02 -12.05
C GLY A 90 -16.54 -11.76 -10.58
N MET A 91 -15.26 -11.74 -10.24
CA MET A 91 -14.78 -11.45 -8.88
C MET A 91 -14.70 -9.94 -8.62
N ALA A 92 -14.98 -9.55 -7.38
CA ALA A 92 -15.01 -8.17 -6.92
C ALA A 92 -14.78 -8.10 -5.40
N TYR A 93 -14.58 -6.91 -4.86
CA TYR A 93 -14.64 -6.69 -3.42
C TYR A 93 -15.41 -5.41 -3.16
N GLY A 94 -16.67 -5.52 -2.74
CA GLY A 94 -17.58 -4.39 -2.59
C GLY A 94 -17.16 -3.36 -1.53
N VAL A 95 -17.93 -2.28 -1.45
CA VAL A 95 -17.64 -1.12 -0.60
C VAL A 95 -17.40 -1.51 0.85
N HIS A 96 -16.24 -1.11 1.39
CA HIS A 96 -15.87 -1.33 2.78
C HIS A 96 -14.85 -0.29 3.26
N THR A 97 -14.63 -0.30 4.58
CA THR A 97 -13.43 0.25 5.21
C THR A 97 -12.63 -0.88 5.82
N ASP A 98 -11.33 -0.67 6.04
CA ASP A 98 -10.49 -1.65 6.71
C ASP A 98 -10.72 -1.65 8.23
N ASP A 99 -10.43 -2.79 8.89
CA ASP A 99 -10.47 -2.86 10.35
C ASP A 99 -9.42 -1.92 10.95
N ALA A 100 -9.83 -1.01 11.83
CA ALA A 100 -8.94 -0.01 12.44
C ALA A 100 -7.82 -0.63 13.31
N LEU A 101 -8.07 -1.83 13.84
CA LEU A 101 -7.15 -2.59 14.68
C LEU A 101 -6.96 -3.99 14.09
N MET A 102 -5.71 -4.34 13.80
CA MET A 102 -5.33 -5.61 13.18
C MET A 102 -4.31 -6.35 14.04
N ASN A 103 -4.23 -7.67 13.91
CA ASN A 103 -3.21 -8.45 14.60
C ASN A 103 -2.07 -8.79 13.64
N ALA A 104 -0.94 -8.11 13.77
CA ALA A 104 0.29 -8.43 13.07
C ALA A 104 1.24 -9.17 14.00
N GLN A 105 1.48 -10.45 13.71
CA GLN A 105 2.48 -11.27 14.41
C GLN A 105 2.31 -11.26 15.95
N GLN A 106 1.07 -11.44 16.43
CA GLN A 106 0.71 -11.43 17.86
C GLN A 106 0.77 -10.05 18.53
N GLN A 107 0.99 -8.99 17.76
CA GLN A 107 0.90 -7.61 18.23
C GLN A 107 -0.33 -6.93 17.62
N LEU A 108 -1.11 -6.26 18.47
CA LEU A 108 -2.18 -5.38 18.00
C LEU A 108 -1.56 -4.15 17.34
N MET A 109 -1.95 -3.88 16.09
CA MET A 109 -1.50 -2.76 15.30
C MET A 109 -2.68 -1.91 14.84
N ARG A 110 -2.45 -0.61 14.71
CA ARG A 110 -3.40 0.32 14.09
C ARG A 110 -3.17 0.35 12.58
N SER A 111 -4.22 0.27 11.78
CA SER A 111 -4.15 0.37 10.31
C SER A 111 -4.23 1.83 9.88
N ASP A 112 -3.10 2.54 9.87
CA ASP A 112 -3.07 3.96 9.49
C ASP A 112 -3.13 4.19 7.97
N VAL A 113 -2.44 3.32 7.24
CA VAL A 113 -2.28 3.42 5.79
C VAL A 113 -2.48 2.05 5.18
N SER A 114 -3.36 1.97 4.18
CA SER A 114 -3.50 0.84 3.28
C SER A 114 -2.64 1.07 2.05
N PHE A 115 -2.14 -0.01 1.47
CA PHE A 115 -1.53 0.05 0.14
C PHE A 115 -1.96 -1.11 -0.73
N THR A 116 -1.99 -0.84 -2.04
CA THR A 116 -2.12 -1.84 -3.09
C THR A 116 -0.93 -1.70 -4.03
N LEU A 117 -0.16 -2.77 -4.18
CA LEU A 117 0.91 -2.93 -5.15
C LEU A 117 0.39 -3.82 -6.29
N PHE A 118 0.36 -3.28 -7.50
CA PHE A 118 -0.15 -3.95 -8.70
C PHE A 118 0.91 -4.93 -9.21
N LEU A 119 0.54 -6.19 -9.45
CA LEU A 119 1.50 -7.26 -9.82
C LEU A 119 1.41 -7.67 -11.30
N ASN A 120 0.47 -7.11 -12.05
CA ASN A 120 0.35 -7.33 -13.48
C ASN A 120 -0.22 -6.09 -14.17
N SER A 121 0.00 -5.98 -15.49
CA SER A 121 -0.31 -4.75 -16.23
C SER A 121 -1.82 -4.48 -16.27
N PRO A 122 -2.23 -3.19 -16.31
CA PRO A 122 -3.63 -2.81 -16.36
C PRO A 122 -4.33 -3.30 -17.64
N GLU A 123 -3.60 -3.61 -18.71
CA GLU A 123 -4.13 -4.18 -19.96
C GLU A 123 -4.45 -5.68 -19.86
N ALA A 124 -3.90 -6.39 -18.87
CA ALA A 124 -4.08 -7.82 -18.70
C ALA A 124 -5.48 -8.21 -18.17
N TYR A 125 -6.30 -7.23 -17.80
CA TYR A 125 -7.67 -7.43 -17.30
C TYR A 125 -8.56 -6.23 -17.61
N GLN A 126 -9.88 -6.44 -17.65
CA GLN A 126 -10.90 -5.39 -17.79
C GLN A 126 -11.70 -5.26 -16.49
N GLY A 127 -12.09 -4.05 -16.12
CA GLY A 127 -12.58 -3.76 -14.77
C GLY A 127 -11.48 -3.91 -13.71
N GLY A 128 -11.85 -4.24 -12.47
CA GLY A 128 -10.90 -4.50 -11.39
C GLY A 128 -10.17 -3.25 -10.86
N GLU A 129 -10.66 -2.06 -11.17
CA GLU A 129 -10.16 -0.81 -10.61
C GLU A 129 -10.31 -0.85 -9.07
N LEU A 130 -9.29 -0.40 -8.35
CA LEU A 130 -9.46 -0.02 -6.95
C LEU A 130 -10.10 1.36 -6.95
N VAL A 131 -11.34 1.47 -6.49
CA VAL A 131 -12.02 2.75 -6.38
C VAL A 131 -11.93 3.24 -4.94
N ILE A 132 -11.52 4.49 -4.78
CA ILE A 132 -11.45 5.16 -3.49
C ILE A 132 -12.50 6.28 -3.48
N ASP A 133 -13.39 6.24 -2.49
CA ASP A 133 -14.39 7.28 -2.27
C ASP A 133 -13.82 8.39 -1.40
N SER A 134 -13.92 9.61 -1.91
CA SER A 134 -13.38 10.81 -1.28
C SER A 134 -14.42 11.93 -1.29
N THR A 135 -14.16 12.99 -0.54
CA THR A 135 -15.03 14.17 -0.54
C THR A 135 -15.12 14.87 -1.90
N GLN A 136 -14.21 14.58 -2.83
CA GLN A 136 -14.23 15.09 -4.20
C GLN A 136 -14.93 14.13 -5.19
N GLY A 137 -15.41 12.98 -4.70
CA GLY A 137 -16.00 11.91 -5.48
C GLY A 137 -15.13 10.66 -5.53
N GLU A 138 -15.64 9.68 -6.27
CA GLU A 138 -15.04 8.37 -6.49
C GLU A 138 -13.87 8.47 -7.46
N GLN A 139 -12.72 7.88 -7.11
CA GLN A 139 -11.50 7.91 -7.92
C GLN A 139 -11.05 6.47 -8.21
N PRO A 140 -11.11 6.00 -9.47
CA PRO A 140 -10.65 4.68 -9.86
C PRO A 140 -9.13 4.65 -10.07
N TYR A 141 -8.48 3.58 -9.61
CA TYR A 141 -7.05 3.35 -9.74
C TYR A 141 -6.74 1.99 -10.34
N LYS A 142 -5.95 2.01 -11.42
CA LYS A 142 -5.43 0.84 -12.11
C LYS A 142 -4.03 1.18 -12.63
N LEU A 143 -3.01 0.86 -11.85
CA LEU A 143 -1.64 1.30 -12.12
C LEU A 143 -0.83 0.24 -12.86
N GLU A 144 0.29 0.67 -13.43
CA GLU A 144 1.29 -0.20 -14.04
C GLU A 144 1.78 -1.30 -13.09
N ALA A 145 2.19 -2.43 -13.65
CA ALA A 145 2.75 -3.53 -12.87
C ALA A 145 4.03 -3.07 -12.13
N GLY A 146 4.11 -3.37 -10.84
CA GLY A 146 5.19 -2.90 -9.97
C GLY A 146 4.98 -1.50 -9.39
N ALA A 147 3.92 -0.78 -9.77
CA ALA A 147 3.51 0.47 -9.16
C ALA A 147 2.52 0.23 -8.00
N MET A 148 2.42 1.23 -7.12
CA MET A 148 1.70 1.18 -5.86
C MET A 148 0.81 2.39 -5.68
N ILE A 149 -0.30 2.20 -4.98
CA ILE A 149 -1.05 3.29 -4.34
C ILE A 149 -1.02 3.11 -2.83
N VAL A 150 -0.86 4.21 -2.09
CA VAL A 150 -1.01 4.29 -0.63
C VAL A 150 -2.14 5.26 -0.30
N TYR A 151 -2.99 4.92 0.67
CA TYR A 151 -4.16 5.71 1.06
C TYR A 151 -4.53 5.47 2.52
N PRO A 152 -5.27 6.38 3.18
CA PRO A 152 -5.71 6.16 4.56
C PRO A 152 -6.66 4.96 4.64
N SER A 153 -6.43 4.02 5.56
CA SER A 153 -7.28 2.82 5.71
C SER A 153 -8.71 3.14 6.14
N SER A 154 -8.93 4.35 6.66
CA SER A 154 -10.25 4.89 7.02
C SER A 154 -11.12 5.27 5.80
N THR A 155 -10.58 5.20 4.59
CA THR A 155 -11.27 5.62 3.38
C THR A 155 -12.17 4.51 2.86
N LEU A 156 -13.41 4.84 2.48
CA LEU A 156 -14.29 3.89 1.79
C LEU A 156 -13.67 3.52 0.45
N HIS A 157 -13.62 2.22 0.16
CA HIS A 157 -13.05 1.74 -1.08
C HIS A 157 -13.61 0.37 -1.48
N TRP A 158 -13.44 0.03 -2.76
CA TRP A 158 -13.82 -1.26 -3.32
C TRP A 158 -12.93 -1.62 -4.50
N VAL A 159 -12.99 -2.89 -4.90
CA VAL A 159 -12.42 -3.36 -6.17
C VAL A 159 -13.59 -3.68 -7.09
N GLU A 160 -13.64 -2.98 -8.22
CA GLU A 160 -14.63 -3.21 -9.27
C GLU A 160 -14.60 -4.64 -9.78
N THR A 161 -15.70 -5.07 -10.39
CA THR A 161 -15.79 -6.42 -10.93
C THR A 161 -14.78 -6.57 -12.07
N VAL A 162 -13.94 -7.60 -12.01
CA VAL A 162 -13.12 -8.00 -13.15
C VAL A 162 -14.05 -8.62 -14.19
N THR A 163 -14.12 -8.05 -15.38
CA THR A 163 -15.01 -8.51 -16.46
C THR A 163 -14.29 -9.41 -17.47
N SER A 164 -12.96 -9.33 -17.52
CA SER A 164 -12.10 -10.20 -18.34
C SER A 164 -10.68 -10.23 -17.77
N GLY A 165 -9.97 -11.33 -17.98
CA GLY A 165 -8.58 -11.50 -17.52
C GLY A 165 -8.46 -11.78 -16.02
N VAL A 166 -7.28 -11.51 -15.48
CA VAL A 166 -6.96 -11.75 -14.06
C VAL A 166 -6.22 -10.55 -13.49
N ARG A 167 -6.68 -10.05 -12.35
CA ARG A 167 -5.99 -8.99 -11.57
C ARG A 167 -5.23 -9.61 -10.41
N LEU A 168 -3.94 -9.30 -10.32
CA LEU A 168 -3.05 -9.70 -9.24
C LEU A 168 -2.57 -8.48 -8.46
N ALA A 169 -2.68 -8.51 -7.14
CA ALA A 169 -2.22 -7.42 -6.29
C ALA A 169 -1.69 -7.92 -4.94
N ALA A 170 -0.62 -7.28 -4.46
CA ALA A 170 -0.21 -7.38 -3.07
C ALA A 170 -0.84 -6.23 -2.28
N VAL A 171 -1.57 -6.57 -1.22
CA VAL A 171 -2.28 -5.60 -0.36
C VAL A 171 -1.76 -5.73 1.06
N SER A 172 -1.56 -4.59 1.74
CA SER A 172 -1.29 -4.60 3.17
C SER A 172 -1.62 -3.28 3.84
N TRP A 173 -1.47 -3.30 5.17
CA TRP A 173 -1.69 -2.18 6.07
C TRP A 173 -0.41 -1.84 6.82
N VAL A 174 -0.28 -0.57 7.16
CA VAL A 174 0.88 -0.04 7.85
C VAL A 174 0.41 0.75 9.05
N GLN A 175 0.99 0.44 10.21
CA GLN A 175 1.02 1.37 11.32
C GLN A 175 2.13 2.36 11.06
N SER A 176 1.77 3.63 10.92
CA SER A 176 2.72 4.71 10.73
C SER A 176 3.29 5.15 12.08
N LEU A 177 4.54 5.61 12.08
CA LEU A 177 5.10 6.34 13.22
C LEU A 177 4.32 7.62 13.53
N ILE A 178 3.67 8.20 12.52
CA ILE A 178 2.83 9.40 12.61
C ILE A 178 1.37 9.00 12.38
N ARG A 179 0.57 9.04 13.45
CA ARG A 179 -0.83 8.61 13.44
C ARG A 179 -1.68 9.45 12.49
N ASP A 180 -1.62 10.77 12.63
CA ASP A 180 -2.51 11.67 11.92
C ASP A 180 -2.10 11.81 10.43
N PRO A 181 -3.04 11.66 9.48
CA PRO A 181 -2.75 11.78 8.06
C PRO A 181 -2.35 13.19 7.63
N GLN A 182 -2.87 14.24 8.26
CA GLN A 182 -2.51 15.64 7.98
C GLN A 182 -1.12 15.96 8.51
N GLU A 183 -0.75 15.47 9.69
CA GLU A 183 0.62 15.59 10.22
C GLU A 183 1.64 14.88 9.32
N ARG A 184 1.30 13.70 8.79
CA ARG A 184 2.11 13.01 7.77
C ARG A 184 2.30 13.85 6.52
N GLU A 185 1.23 14.45 6.03
CA GLU A 185 1.24 15.27 4.82
C GLU A 185 2.12 16.52 5.01
N ILE A 186 1.99 17.22 6.14
CA ILE A 186 2.87 18.35 6.49
C ILE A 186 4.34 17.90 6.51
N LEU A 187 4.66 16.77 7.15
CA LEU A 187 6.04 16.24 7.17
C LEU A 187 6.55 15.82 5.79
N PHE A 188 5.67 15.38 4.90
CA PHE A 188 5.98 15.01 3.53
C PHE A 188 6.33 16.24 2.69
N ASP A 189 5.50 17.29 2.76
CA ASP A 189 5.73 18.56 2.06
C ASP A 189 7.02 19.23 2.51
N LEU A 190 7.24 19.30 3.83
CA LEU A 190 8.46 19.87 4.39
C LEU A 190 9.72 19.11 3.96
N ASP A 191 9.68 17.77 3.86
CA ASP A 191 10.82 17.02 3.33
C ASP A 191 11.03 17.30 1.84
N THR A 192 9.95 17.34 1.04
CA THR A 192 10.01 17.66 -0.40
C THR A 192 10.66 19.02 -0.67
N VAL A 193 10.24 20.06 0.06
CA VAL A 193 10.84 21.40 -0.03
C VAL A 193 12.30 21.36 0.40
N ARG A 194 12.61 20.67 1.51
CA ARG A 194 13.97 20.55 2.04
C ARG A 194 14.93 19.87 1.05
N GLN A 195 14.51 18.79 0.40
CA GLN A 195 15.31 18.11 -0.63
C GLN A 195 15.53 19.00 -1.86
N THR A 196 14.48 19.66 -2.33
CA THR A 196 14.54 20.54 -3.50
C THR A 196 15.47 21.72 -3.25
N MET A 197 15.34 22.38 -2.10
CA MET A 197 16.19 23.48 -1.67
C MET A 197 17.66 23.07 -1.59
N PHE A 198 17.96 21.92 -0.98
CA PHE A 198 19.32 21.40 -0.89
C PHE A 198 19.91 21.08 -2.27
N LYS A 199 19.13 20.50 -3.17
CA LYS A 199 19.59 20.19 -4.54
C LYS A 199 19.93 21.46 -5.33
N GLN A 200 19.20 22.55 -5.11
CA GLN A 200 19.40 23.81 -5.84
C GLN A 200 20.52 24.67 -5.26
N GLN A 201 20.64 24.74 -3.93
CA GLN A 201 21.47 25.74 -3.24
C GLN A 201 22.49 25.13 -2.26
N GLY A 202 22.42 23.81 -2.04
CA GLY A 202 23.22 23.15 -1.01
C GLY A 202 22.78 23.55 0.41
N LYS A 203 23.75 23.59 1.32
CA LYS A 203 23.52 23.90 2.73
C LYS A 203 23.50 25.42 2.92
N THR A 204 22.33 25.95 3.29
CA THR A 204 22.11 27.37 3.62
C THR A 204 21.54 27.51 5.03
N ARG A 205 21.44 28.76 5.53
CA ARG A 205 20.83 29.04 6.83
C ARG A 205 19.34 28.66 6.84
N GLU A 206 18.64 28.94 5.76
CA GLU A 206 17.22 28.64 5.55
C GLU A 206 17.00 27.13 5.51
N PHE A 207 17.84 26.39 4.79
CA PHE A 207 17.83 24.93 4.79
C PHE A 207 18.03 24.36 6.19
N ASP A 208 18.99 24.90 6.96
CA ASP A 208 19.25 24.44 8.32
C ASP A 208 18.09 24.73 9.27
N LEU A 209 17.43 25.90 9.14
CA LEU A 209 16.23 26.23 9.91
C LEU A 209 15.04 25.33 9.56
N LEU A 210 14.80 25.08 8.26
CA LEU A 210 13.77 24.15 7.79
C LEU A 210 14.05 22.72 8.29
N SER A 211 15.31 22.28 8.23
CA SER A 211 15.76 20.99 8.74
C SER A 211 15.51 20.85 10.24
N LYS A 212 15.83 21.89 11.03
CA LYS A 212 15.53 21.95 12.47
C LYS A 212 14.02 21.83 12.73
N THR A 213 13.20 22.58 12.00
CA THR A 213 11.74 22.55 12.15
C THR A 213 11.16 21.18 11.82
N HIS A 214 11.54 20.60 10.68
CA HIS A 214 11.14 19.25 10.28
C HIS A 214 11.50 18.21 11.36
N ALA A 215 12.73 18.23 11.86
CA ALA A 215 13.18 17.31 12.89
C ALA A 215 12.41 17.47 14.22
N ASN A 216 12.06 18.71 14.59
CA ASN A 216 11.28 18.97 15.80
C ASN A 216 9.82 18.52 15.68
N LEU A 217 9.19 18.70 14.51
CA LEU A 217 7.84 18.18 14.25
C LEU A 217 7.84 16.65 14.27
N LEU A 218 8.85 16.01 13.68
CA LEU A 218 9.00 14.56 13.75
C LEU A 218 9.08 14.08 15.21
N ARG A 219 9.92 14.70 16.05
CA ARG A 219 9.99 14.35 17.48
C ARG A 219 8.68 14.58 18.24
N LYS A 220 7.86 15.55 17.79
CA LYS A 220 6.56 15.86 18.42
C LYS A 220 5.48 14.85 18.06
N TRP A 221 5.51 14.31 16.85
CA TRP A 221 4.40 13.53 16.28
C TRP A 221 4.66 12.02 16.20
N VAL A 222 5.91 11.56 16.39
CA VAL A 222 6.23 10.13 16.39
C VAL A 222 5.68 9.41 17.61
N GLU A 223 5.07 8.23 17.39
CA GLU A 223 4.57 7.29 18.40
C GLU A 223 5.30 5.94 18.35
N PHE A 224 5.97 5.56 19.45
CA PHE A 224 6.68 4.28 19.61
C PHE A 224 5.82 3.14 20.13
#